data_AF-A0A8I0T2W4-F1
#
_entry.id   AF-A0A8I0T2W4-F1
#
_cell.length_a   1.000
_cell.length_b   1.000
_cell.length_c   1.000
_cell.angle_alpha   90.00
_cell.angle_beta   90.00
_cell.angle_gamma   90.00
#
_symmetry.space_group_name_H-M   'P 1'
#
loop_
_entity.id
_entity.type
_entity.pdbx_description
1 polymer ?
#
loop_
_entity_poly.entity_id
_entity_poly.type
_entity_poly.pdbx_seq_one_letter_code
_entity_poly.pdbx_strand_id
1 'polypeptide(L)'
;MKHCLFYLGLSIFLTSTLVQASEIPESATTKEGVRPFAGCSEYMNCEVLAEEGRYQVIQTQAGRDCESGGIWAVNLKSGRAVLMPGITNCDFDSTKNAVVIYPKNGFATIYQGANNATPELSTVELPDE
;
A
#
# COMPACT_ATOMS: atom_id res chain seq x y z
N MET A 1 -9.81 63.42 -16.39
CA MET A 1 -9.41 62.12 -16.97
C MET A 1 -9.03 61.21 -15.83
N LYS A 2 -9.78 60.12 -15.64
CA LYS A 2 -9.78 59.24 -14.46
C LYS A 2 -8.71 58.16 -14.60
N HIS A 3 -7.99 57.92 -13.50
CA HIS A 3 -7.04 56.82 -13.33
C HIS A 3 -7.77 55.47 -13.33
N CYS A 4 -7.22 54.47 -13.99
CA CYS A 4 -7.56 53.06 -13.78
C CYS A 4 -6.27 52.29 -13.46
N LEU A 5 -6.06 52.04 -12.16
CA LEU A 5 -5.12 51.04 -11.68
C LEU A 5 -5.67 49.65 -12.00
N PHE A 6 -4.94 48.88 -12.80
CA PHE A 6 -5.21 47.46 -13.01
C PHE A 6 -4.74 46.68 -11.77
N TYR A 7 -5.68 46.37 -10.89
CA TYR A 7 -5.56 45.22 -9.97
C TYR A 7 -6.11 44.00 -10.71
N LEU A 8 -5.24 43.08 -11.10
CA LEU A 8 -5.64 41.73 -11.50
C LEU A 8 -5.10 40.74 -10.46
N GLY A 9 -5.99 40.48 -9.51
CA GLY A 9 -6.25 39.20 -8.86
C GLY A 9 -5.11 38.21 -8.79
N LEU A 10 -4.54 38.12 -7.59
CA LEU A 10 -3.71 37.04 -7.08
C LEU A 10 -4.43 35.69 -7.22
N SER A 11 -3.66 34.71 -7.71
CA SER A 11 -4.02 33.31 -7.93
C SER A 11 -4.78 32.65 -6.80
N ILE A 12 -5.84 31.93 -7.15
CA ILE A 12 -6.22 30.68 -6.49
C ILE A 12 -6.60 29.69 -7.59
N PHE A 13 -5.59 28.99 -8.13
CA PHE A 13 -5.87 27.72 -8.80
C PHE A 13 -6.32 26.75 -7.70
N LEU A 14 -7.64 26.51 -7.61
CA LEU A 14 -8.13 25.29 -6.97
C LEU A 14 -7.69 24.13 -7.85
N THR A 15 -6.49 23.60 -7.60
CA THR A 15 -6.16 22.25 -8.07
C THR A 15 -6.97 21.31 -7.20
N SER A 16 -8.09 20.84 -7.73
CA SER A 16 -8.73 19.62 -7.26
C SER A 16 -7.63 18.57 -7.16
N THR A 17 -7.25 18.21 -5.94
CA THR A 17 -6.42 17.04 -5.68
C THR A 17 -7.22 15.83 -6.15
N LEU A 18 -7.01 15.44 -7.41
CA LEU A 18 -7.24 14.06 -7.82
C LEU A 18 -6.47 13.22 -6.81
N VAL A 19 -7.19 12.51 -5.94
CA VAL A 19 -6.63 11.41 -5.16
C VAL A 19 -6.08 10.45 -6.21
N GLN A 20 -4.77 10.53 -6.48
CA GLN A 20 -4.09 9.51 -7.23
C GLN A 20 -4.25 8.24 -6.39
N ALA A 21 -4.91 7.22 -6.96
CA ALA A 21 -4.81 5.88 -6.42
C ALA A 21 -3.31 5.60 -6.27
N SER A 22 -2.89 5.22 -5.06
CA SER A 22 -1.48 5.09 -4.80
C SER A 22 -0.89 3.98 -5.67
N GLU A 23 0.19 4.33 -6.38
CA GLU A 23 0.78 3.45 -7.38
C GLU A 23 1.53 2.30 -6.71
N ILE A 24 1.43 1.10 -7.29
CA ILE A 24 2.15 -0.09 -6.81
C ILE A 24 3.63 0.02 -7.21
N PRO A 25 4.58 -0.14 -6.27
CA PRO A 25 5.99 0.06 -6.54
C PRO A 25 6.63 -1.15 -7.25
N GLU A 26 6.45 -1.29 -8.56
CA GLU A 26 6.96 -2.45 -9.35
C GLU A 26 8.48 -2.71 -9.25
N SER A 27 9.25 -1.70 -8.89
CA SER A 27 10.70 -1.80 -8.69
C SER A 27 11.09 -2.33 -7.32
N ALA A 28 10.15 -2.48 -6.38
CA ALA A 28 10.47 -2.90 -5.03
C ALA A 28 11.04 -4.32 -5.00
N THR A 29 11.93 -4.56 -4.04
CA THR A 29 12.68 -5.81 -3.91
C THR A 29 12.70 -6.31 -2.48
N THR A 30 12.72 -7.63 -2.32
CA THR A 30 13.05 -8.27 -1.04
C THR A 30 14.54 -8.18 -0.76
N LYS A 31 14.96 -8.59 0.45
CA LYS A 31 16.38 -8.68 0.80
C LYS A 31 17.15 -9.65 -0.10
N GLU A 32 16.46 -10.67 -0.61
CA GLU A 32 16.96 -11.70 -1.52
C GLU A 32 16.94 -11.24 -2.99
N GLY A 33 16.46 -10.03 -3.28
CA GLY A 33 16.41 -9.48 -4.64
C GLY A 33 15.18 -9.92 -5.45
N VAL A 34 14.20 -10.57 -4.83
CA VAL A 34 12.93 -10.92 -5.49
C VAL A 34 12.12 -9.64 -5.70
N ARG A 35 11.51 -9.49 -6.87
CA ARG A 35 10.61 -8.37 -7.20
C ARG A 35 9.15 -8.82 -7.09
N PRO A 36 8.52 -8.71 -5.91
CA PRO A 36 7.19 -9.31 -5.68
C PRO A 36 6.08 -8.66 -6.50
N PHE A 37 6.31 -7.47 -7.04
CA PHE A 37 5.31 -6.70 -7.81
C PHE A 37 5.62 -6.64 -9.30
N ALA A 38 6.60 -7.42 -9.79
CA ALA A 38 6.90 -7.46 -11.21
C ALA A 38 5.67 -7.99 -11.97
N GLY A 39 5.16 -7.19 -12.91
CA GLY A 39 4.01 -7.52 -13.76
C GLY A 39 2.65 -7.47 -13.10
N CYS A 40 2.53 -6.71 -12.01
CA CYS A 40 1.23 -6.18 -11.64
C CYS A 40 0.55 -5.56 -12.86
N SER A 41 -0.75 -5.80 -13.03
CA SER A 41 -1.59 -5.39 -14.19
C SER A 41 -1.37 -6.12 -15.53
N GLU A 42 -0.26 -6.85 -15.69
CA GLU A 42 0.00 -7.62 -16.92
C GLU A 42 -0.36 -9.11 -16.77
N TYR A 43 0.15 -9.74 -15.71
CA TYR A 43 -0.02 -11.18 -15.44
C TYR A 43 -0.36 -11.49 -13.98
N MET A 44 -0.33 -10.48 -13.13
CA MET A 44 -0.62 -10.58 -11.70
C MET A 44 -1.58 -9.46 -11.29
N ASN A 45 -2.57 -9.82 -10.49
CA ASN A 45 -3.41 -8.85 -9.80
C ASN A 45 -2.66 -8.37 -8.58
N CYS A 46 -2.63 -7.05 -8.39
CA CYS A 46 -2.03 -6.46 -7.22
C CYS A 46 -2.99 -5.42 -6.64
N GLU A 47 -3.19 -5.45 -5.34
CA GLU A 47 -4.16 -4.60 -4.63
C GLU A 47 -3.50 -4.01 -3.39
N VAL A 48 -3.60 -2.69 -3.23
CA VAL A 48 -3.17 -2.01 -2.01
C VAL A 48 -4.25 -2.24 -0.94
N LEU A 49 -3.92 -3.02 0.08
CA LEU A 49 -4.81 -3.35 1.19
C LEU A 49 -4.84 -2.27 2.28
N ALA A 50 -3.70 -1.61 2.49
CA ALA A 50 -3.56 -0.51 3.43
C ALA A 50 -2.39 0.39 3.02
N GLU A 51 -2.49 1.66 3.39
CA GLU A 51 -1.45 2.66 3.21
C GLU A 51 -1.37 3.58 4.43
N GLU A 52 -0.16 3.84 4.91
CA GLU A 52 0.09 4.81 5.97
C GLU A 52 1.50 5.41 5.81
N GLY A 53 1.55 6.71 5.53
CA GLY A 53 2.81 7.43 5.34
C GLY A 53 3.63 6.90 4.16
N ARG A 54 4.81 6.33 4.46
CA ARG A 54 5.71 5.77 3.43
C ARG A 54 5.54 4.26 3.22
N TYR A 55 4.52 3.66 3.83
CA TYR A 55 4.34 2.22 3.86
C TYR A 55 3.02 1.84 3.20
N GLN A 56 3.04 0.72 2.48
CA GLN A 56 1.85 0.04 1.97
C GLN A 56 1.89 -1.43 2.37
N VAL A 57 0.71 -2.03 2.45
CA VAL A 57 0.55 -3.48 2.42
C VAL A 57 -0.18 -3.84 1.13
N ILE A 58 0.42 -4.72 0.34
CA ILE A 58 -0.04 -5.04 -1.02
C ILE A 58 -0.27 -6.54 -1.13
N GLN A 59 -1.45 -6.92 -1.60
CA GLN A 59 -1.75 -8.28 -2.02
C GLN A 59 -1.29 -8.48 -3.45
N THR A 60 -0.71 -9.64 -3.73
CA THR A 60 -0.33 -10.09 -5.08
C THR A 60 -0.94 -11.45 -5.34
N GLN A 61 -1.56 -11.64 -6.51
CA GLN A 61 -2.22 -12.90 -6.88
C GLN A 61 -2.09 -13.16 -8.37
N ALA A 62 -1.57 -14.33 -8.76
CA ALA A 62 -1.49 -14.74 -10.15
C ALA A 62 -2.80 -15.42 -10.60
N GLY A 63 -3.46 -14.84 -11.62
CA GLY A 63 -4.72 -15.37 -12.11
C GLY A 63 -5.83 -15.39 -11.06
N ARG A 64 -6.57 -16.51 -10.97
CA ARG A 64 -7.65 -16.71 -9.98
C ARG A 64 -7.27 -17.70 -8.86
N ASP A 65 -6.00 -18.07 -8.79
CA ASP A 65 -5.51 -19.04 -7.81
C ASP A 65 -5.10 -18.32 -6.53
N CYS A 66 -5.74 -18.63 -5.40
CA CYS A 66 -5.43 -18.02 -4.11
C CYS A 66 -4.17 -18.61 -3.44
N GLU A 67 -3.61 -19.71 -3.96
CA GLU A 67 -2.33 -20.24 -3.46
C GLU A 67 -1.12 -19.51 -4.06
N SER A 68 -1.36 -18.74 -5.13
CA SER A 68 -0.32 -17.98 -5.83
C SER A 68 -0.12 -16.58 -5.22
N GLY A 69 1.12 -16.08 -5.26
CA GLY A 69 1.47 -14.73 -4.80
C GLY A 69 1.64 -14.63 -3.28
N GLY A 70 1.22 -13.52 -2.70
CA GLY A 70 1.30 -13.26 -1.26
C GLY A 70 0.94 -11.84 -0.86
N ILE A 71 0.99 -11.56 0.45
CA ILE A 71 0.74 -10.25 1.03
C ILE A 71 2.06 -9.65 1.51
N TRP A 72 2.37 -8.43 1.09
CA TRP A 72 3.69 -7.83 1.26
C TRP A 72 3.58 -6.48 1.94
N ALA A 73 4.37 -6.24 2.99
CA ALA A 73 4.61 -4.89 3.47
C ALA A 73 5.76 -4.27 2.66
N VAL A 74 5.59 -3.03 2.19
CA VAL A 74 6.58 -2.32 1.38
C VAL A 74 6.84 -0.93 1.93
N ASN A 75 8.09 -0.51 1.89
CA ASN A 75 8.52 0.85 2.14
C ASN A 75 8.73 1.55 0.80
N LEU A 76 7.85 2.49 0.50
CA LEU A 76 7.83 3.25 -0.76
C LEU A 76 9.07 4.12 -0.94
N LYS A 77 9.71 4.53 0.15
CA LYS A 77 10.92 5.36 0.10
C LYS A 77 12.14 4.55 -0.32
N SER A 78 12.33 3.36 0.24
CA SER A 78 13.48 2.52 -0.03
C SER A 78 13.24 1.50 -1.16
N GLY A 79 11.99 1.25 -1.52
CA GLY A 79 11.63 0.17 -2.44
C GLY A 79 11.91 -1.21 -1.85
N ARG A 80 11.90 -1.35 -0.52
CA ARG A 80 12.09 -2.64 0.17
C ARG A 80 10.75 -3.27 0.48
N ALA A 81 10.61 -4.56 0.19
CA ALA A 81 9.42 -5.36 0.46
C ALA A 81 9.74 -6.55 1.36
N VAL A 82 8.78 -6.93 2.20
CA VAL A 82 8.85 -8.11 3.07
C VAL A 82 7.51 -8.84 3.04
N LEU A 83 7.55 -10.17 2.98
CA LEU A 83 6.35 -11.01 2.97
C LEU A 83 5.73 -11.04 4.37
N MET A 84 4.41 -10.92 4.45
CA MET A 84 3.65 -11.14 5.68
C MET A 84 3.59 -12.66 5.96
N PRO A 85 4.12 -13.15 7.10
CA PRO A 85 4.26 -14.58 7.36
C PRO A 85 2.97 -15.22 7.85
N GLY A 86 2.77 -16.51 7.56
CA GLY A 86 1.70 -17.31 8.17
C GLY A 86 0.29 -16.99 7.68
N ILE A 87 0.16 -16.21 6.59
CA ILE A 87 -1.11 -15.91 5.94
C ILE A 87 -0.97 -16.04 4.42
N THR A 88 -1.89 -16.75 3.79
CA THR A 88 -1.98 -16.88 2.33
C THR A 88 -3.10 -16.01 1.77
N ASN A 89 -3.18 -15.86 0.45
CA ASN A 89 -4.32 -15.19 -0.17
C ASN A 89 -5.63 -15.99 -0.02
N CYS A 90 -5.57 -17.29 0.27
CA CYS A 90 -6.76 -18.09 0.57
C CYS A 90 -7.30 -17.81 1.98
N ASP A 91 -6.43 -17.43 2.92
CA ASP A 91 -6.80 -17.12 4.29
C ASP A 91 -7.33 -15.68 4.45
N PHE A 92 -6.84 -14.77 3.59
CA PHE A 92 -7.16 -13.35 3.64
C PHE A 92 -8.44 -13.01 2.86
N ASP A 93 -9.34 -12.27 3.50
CA ASP A 93 -10.57 -11.74 2.93
C ASP A 93 -10.69 -10.26 3.33
N SER A 94 -10.54 -9.34 2.36
CA SER A 94 -10.59 -7.89 2.60
C SER A 94 -11.92 -7.39 3.17
N THR A 95 -12.98 -8.22 3.12
CA THR A 95 -14.27 -7.90 3.74
C THR A 95 -14.37 -8.33 5.20
N LYS A 96 -13.50 -9.25 5.64
CA LYS A 96 -13.50 -9.84 7.00
C LYS A 96 -12.23 -9.54 7.79
N ASN A 97 -11.18 -9.06 7.13
CA ASN A 97 -9.89 -8.78 7.73
C ASN A 97 -9.57 -7.29 7.62
N ALA A 98 -8.81 -6.81 8.61
CA ALA A 98 -8.28 -5.47 8.63
C ALA A 98 -6.76 -5.54 8.58
N VAL A 99 -6.17 -4.72 7.72
CA VAL A 99 -4.73 -4.49 7.68
C VAL A 99 -4.44 -3.16 8.34
N VAL A 100 -3.60 -3.16 9.37
CA VAL A 100 -3.22 -1.94 10.08
C VAL A 100 -1.72 -1.79 10.06
N ILE A 101 -1.26 -0.61 9.65
CA ILE A 101 0.14 -0.23 9.60
C ILE A 101 0.42 0.67 10.80
N TYR A 102 1.47 0.36 11.56
CA TYR A 102 1.92 1.13 12.71
C TYR A 102 3.32 1.68 12.46
N PRO A 103 3.49 2.76 11.67
CA PRO A 103 4.81 3.24 11.26
C PRO A 103 5.70 3.67 12.43
N LYS A 104 5.10 4.21 13.50
CA LYS A 104 5.84 4.64 14.70
C LYS A 104 6.41 3.47 15.49
N ASN A 105 5.76 2.31 15.40
CA ASN A 105 6.17 1.10 16.10
C ASN A 105 6.94 0.12 15.20
N GLY A 106 6.94 0.36 13.89
CA GLY A 106 7.72 -0.42 12.93
C GLY A 106 7.10 -1.75 12.52
N PHE A 107 5.78 -1.89 12.56
CA PHE A 107 5.12 -3.14 12.16
C PHE A 107 3.83 -2.92 11.36
N ALA A 108 3.43 -3.94 10.61
CA ALA A 108 2.12 -4.08 10.00
C ALA A 108 1.48 -5.40 10.44
N THR A 109 0.17 -5.36 10.71
CA THR A 109 -0.58 -6.49 11.26
C THR A 109 -1.88 -6.69 10.51
N ILE A 110 -2.22 -7.95 10.27
CA ILE A 110 -3.53 -8.39 9.76
C ILE A 110 -4.33 -8.97 10.93
N TYR A 111 -5.57 -8.51 11.07
CA TYR A 111 -6.47 -8.92 12.14
C TYR A 111 -7.68 -9.72 11.61
N GLN A 112 -8.21 -10.61 12.45
CA GLN A 112 -9.42 -11.38 12.18
C GLN A 112 -10.69 -10.56 12.49
N GLY A 113 -10.96 -9.55 11.68
CA GLY A 113 -12.15 -8.71 11.82
C GLY A 113 -11.97 -7.37 11.11
N ALA A 114 -12.98 -6.52 11.18
CA ALA A 114 -12.95 -5.20 10.56
C ALA A 114 -12.01 -4.18 11.26
N ASN A 115 -11.39 -4.56 12.39
CA ASN A 115 -10.48 -3.68 13.15
C ASN A 115 -9.47 -4.48 13.99
N ASN A 116 -8.60 -3.76 14.69
CA ASN A 116 -7.55 -4.28 15.56
C ASN A 116 -8.02 -4.73 16.96
N ALA A 117 -9.32 -4.79 17.23
CA ALA A 117 -9.86 -5.32 18.49
C ALA A 117 -10.08 -6.85 18.43
N THR A 118 -9.58 -7.49 17.37
CA THR A 118 -9.73 -8.92 17.10
C THR A 118 -8.36 -9.61 17.10
N PRO A 119 -8.29 -10.96 17.11
CA PRO A 119 -7.02 -11.67 17.11
C PRO A 119 -6.14 -11.32 15.90
N GLU A 120 -4.83 -11.29 16.13
CA GLU A 120 -3.83 -11.17 15.07
C GLU A 120 -3.74 -12.45 14.25
N LEU A 121 -3.72 -12.33 12.94
CA LEU A 121 -3.49 -13.42 12.00
C LEU A 121 -2.03 -13.47 11.54
N SER A 122 -1.45 -12.30 11.27
CA SER A 122 -0.07 -12.17 10.80
C SER A 122 0.46 -10.80 11.15
N THR A 123 1.71 -10.74 11.62
CA THR A 123 2.43 -9.50 11.90
C THR A 123 3.82 -9.57 11.26
N VAL A 124 4.26 -8.46 10.69
CA VAL A 124 5.60 -8.32 10.11
C VAL A 124 6.23 -6.99 10.52
N GLU A 125 7.54 -7.00 10.74
CA GLU A 125 8.31 -5.76 10.86
C GLU A 125 8.28 -5.01 9.53
N LEU A 126 8.06 -3.70 9.58
CA LEU A 126 8.07 -2.86 8.39
C LEU A 126 9.50 -2.81 7.82
N PRO A 127 9.67 -2.89 6.50
CA PRO A 127 11.00 -2.85 5.90
C PRO A 127 11.63 -1.46 6.09
N ASP A 128 12.85 -1.44 6.60
CA ASP A 128 13.64 -0.22 6.77
C ASP A 128 14.21 0.31 5.44
N GLU A 129 15.19 1.23 5.51
CA GLU A 129 15.94 1.70 4.35
C GLU A 129 16.68 0.58 3.61
#